data_AF-A0A956DMT5-F1
#
_entry.id   AF-A0A956DMT5-F1
#
_cell.length_a   1.000
_cell.length_b   1.000
_cell.length_c   1.000
_cell.angle_alpha   90.00
_cell.angle_beta   90.00
_cell.angle_gamma   90.00
#
_symmetry.space_group_name_H-M   'P 1'
#
loop_
_entity.id
_entity.type
_entity.pdbx_description
1 polymer ?
#
loop_
_entity_poly.entity_id
_entity_poly.type
_entity_poly.pdbx_seq_one_letter_code
_entity_poly.pdbx_strand_id
1 'polypeptide(L)'
;RVLRPLVFLGALVLGTSCGTDEGGPTDEPLTLTRDVTPDGGELVLADGTALIVPAGALRETTTITITAVPDDDVYLGGLVLEPEGLVLQKPALVQVPLPASWPADEQPVVFETWGPEAGEAIDRGDFAAVSNGKAELEVEHFSCGIAALNCHSGTIRYLLDQFEARGCDRDAIITYVNNHYPGVSLSESSCKYAQPPELQALLHSFFEERGGWGPGVPAPMDVLGELSDAVDDGREVVLLFGPDAWPSPAAPHGFLPSNIKHSARLTRVGKDMMVDNTLLVRPQLREKLHLGSDQLDSIWPLYDLDSFRELQTGVPLELLVCQEPGCLGDATKNPYDYDGFGPLAGIDGSDERCDKPAGEACVSRRGVPWRAVRAYVEKPGGLPASLCESGQPLATFPDPSGDWTFSTKFQAGVSAIAEVHDDTSAYNDQWVEITLAGYPTEPSHWYPVKVEISASGIGKIDYLRLYSASNNWDPASRNPNYQDFAPGTEVTLDASHYYWLYLYIDDPEVHYDYTMQIFHLAGDT
;
A
#
# COMPACT_ATOMS: atom_id res chain seq x y z
N ARG A 1 -16.14 20.53 1.04
CA ARG A 1 -16.04 19.33 0.18
C ARG A 1 -14.56 19.13 -0.10
N VAL A 2 -13.89 18.41 0.80
CA VAL A 2 -12.44 18.21 0.79
C VAL A 2 -12.22 16.87 0.08
N LEU A 3 -11.41 16.87 -0.99
CA LEU A 3 -10.97 15.66 -1.67
C LEU A 3 -10.14 14.82 -0.69
N ARG A 4 -10.48 13.54 -0.53
CA ARG A 4 -9.67 12.51 0.13
C ARG A 4 -9.14 11.57 -0.97
N PRO A 5 -7.87 11.14 -0.92
CA PRO A 5 -7.28 10.34 -1.97
C PRO A 5 -7.76 8.88 -1.90
N LEU A 6 -8.09 8.34 -3.07
CA LEU A 6 -8.26 6.92 -3.35
C LEU A 6 -6.91 6.21 -3.19
N VAL A 7 -6.89 5.09 -2.46
CA VAL A 7 -5.93 3.99 -2.65
C VAL A 7 -6.63 2.68 -2.28
N PHE A 8 -6.83 1.79 -3.24
CA PHE A 8 -6.39 0.39 -3.14
C PHE A 8 -6.28 -0.19 -4.56
N LEU A 9 -5.05 -0.59 -4.88
CA LEU A 9 -4.51 -1.14 -6.13
C LEU A 9 -5.51 -1.72 -7.14
N GLY A 10 -5.71 -0.93 -8.20
CA GLY A 10 -6.33 -1.27 -9.48
C GLY A 10 -6.34 -0.01 -10.34
N ALA A 11 -5.27 0.21 -11.11
CA ALA A 11 -5.12 1.27 -12.12
C ALA A 11 -5.31 2.75 -11.67
N LEU A 12 -4.21 3.44 -11.36
CA LEU A 12 -4.10 4.89 -11.64
C LEU A 12 -2.64 5.39 -11.68
N VAL A 13 -1.96 5.21 -12.82
CA VAL A 13 -0.80 6.04 -13.18
C VAL A 13 -1.35 7.34 -13.77
N LEU A 14 -1.48 8.38 -12.95
CA LEU A 14 -1.66 9.74 -13.45
C LEU A 14 -0.31 10.46 -13.41
N GLY A 15 0.26 10.69 -14.59
CA GLY A 15 1.40 11.57 -14.77
C GLY A 15 1.05 13.01 -14.38
N THR A 16 1.77 13.53 -13.38
CA THR A 16 1.95 14.97 -13.20
C THR A 16 3.44 15.27 -13.21
N SER A 17 3.89 15.74 -14.37
CA SER A 17 5.18 16.40 -14.58
C SER A 17 5.16 17.77 -13.88
N CYS A 18 6.16 18.01 -13.05
CA CYS A 18 6.74 19.32 -12.74
C CYS A 18 8.25 19.09 -12.59
N GLY A 19 9.05 19.76 -13.44
CA GLY A 19 10.49 19.54 -13.68
C GLY A 19 11.39 19.67 -12.44
N THR A 20 12.67 19.28 -12.52
CA THR A 20 13.68 19.89 -13.41
C THR A 20 14.68 18.90 -14.00
N ASP A 21 15.13 19.20 -15.23
CA ASP A 21 16.16 18.51 -16.01
C ASP A 21 17.48 18.33 -15.24
N GLU A 22 17.78 17.12 -14.79
CA GLU A 22 19.14 16.59 -14.75
C GLU A 22 19.17 15.29 -15.53
N GLY A 23 19.96 15.26 -16.61
CA GLY A 23 20.04 14.14 -17.56
C GLY A 23 20.60 12.86 -16.95
N GLY A 24 19.75 12.11 -16.24
CA GLY A 24 19.92 10.68 -16.01
C GLY A 24 19.87 9.91 -17.35
N PRO A 25 20.41 8.68 -17.41
CA PRO A 25 20.30 7.85 -18.60
C PRO A 25 18.84 7.78 -19.02
N THR A 26 18.54 8.16 -20.26
CA THR A 26 17.20 8.01 -20.80
C THR A 26 16.86 6.52 -20.82
N ASP A 27 15.95 6.10 -19.94
CA ASP A 27 15.33 4.77 -19.90
C ASP A 27 14.47 4.57 -21.16
N GLU A 28 15.08 4.56 -22.34
CA GLU A 28 14.40 4.06 -23.52
C GLU A 28 14.15 2.57 -23.31
N PRO A 29 12.89 2.11 -23.40
CA PRO A 29 12.58 0.71 -23.16
C PRO A 29 13.32 -0.16 -24.16
N LEU A 30 13.87 -1.28 -23.68
CA LEU A 30 14.64 -2.19 -24.52
C LEU A 30 13.73 -2.82 -25.58
N THR A 31 13.94 -2.44 -26.84
CA THR A 31 13.14 -2.94 -27.98
C THR A 31 13.99 -3.76 -28.95
N LEU A 32 13.42 -4.84 -29.48
CA LEU A 32 14.02 -5.68 -30.51
C LEU A 32 12.97 -6.09 -31.55
N THR A 33 13.27 -5.87 -32.83
CA THR A 33 12.44 -6.31 -33.96
C THR A 33 13.14 -7.38 -34.78
N ARG A 34 12.44 -8.47 -35.10
CA ARG A 34 12.97 -9.58 -35.92
C ARG A 34 11.88 -10.32 -36.69
N ASP A 35 12.21 -10.77 -37.90
CA ASP A 35 11.37 -11.71 -38.65
C ASP A 35 11.45 -13.12 -38.05
N VAL A 36 10.30 -13.69 -37.70
CA VAL A 36 10.16 -15.06 -37.20
C VAL A 36 9.34 -15.88 -38.17
N THR A 37 9.88 -17.04 -38.55
CA THR A 37 9.26 -17.94 -39.53
C THR A 37 8.31 -18.94 -38.85
N PRO A 38 7.48 -19.69 -39.60
CA PRO A 38 6.67 -20.77 -39.05
C PRO A 38 7.46 -21.88 -38.32
N ASP A 39 8.77 -22.01 -38.58
CA ASP A 39 9.63 -22.96 -37.86
C ASP A 39 9.95 -22.51 -36.42
N GLY A 40 9.45 -21.34 -36.01
CA GLY A 40 9.67 -20.73 -34.71
C GLY A 40 10.88 -19.78 -34.69
N GLY A 41 11.19 -19.28 -33.51
CA GLY A 41 12.30 -18.37 -33.29
C GLY A 41 12.41 -17.88 -31.87
N GLU A 42 13.51 -17.19 -31.59
CA GLU A 42 13.80 -16.60 -30.29
C GLU A 42 14.25 -15.15 -30.47
N LEU A 43 13.70 -14.28 -29.65
CA LEU A 43 14.07 -12.87 -29.50
C LEU A 43 14.50 -12.67 -28.05
N VAL A 44 15.72 -12.18 -27.82
CA VAL A 44 16.29 -11.95 -26.49
C VAL A 44 16.76 -10.51 -26.40
N LEU A 45 16.23 -9.78 -25.42
CA LEU A 45 16.62 -8.41 -25.09
C LEU A 45 17.92 -8.39 -24.28
N ALA A 46 18.52 -7.20 -24.16
CA ALA A 46 19.81 -7.03 -23.50
C ALA A 46 19.79 -7.33 -21.99
N ASP A 47 18.62 -7.20 -21.35
CA ASP A 47 18.36 -7.55 -19.95
C ASP A 47 18.23 -9.07 -19.74
N GLY A 48 18.11 -9.86 -20.81
CA GLY A 48 17.90 -11.30 -20.77
C GLY A 48 16.43 -11.74 -20.85
N THR A 49 15.50 -10.77 -20.91
CA THR A 49 14.08 -11.03 -21.18
C THR A 49 13.92 -11.55 -22.60
N ALA A 50 13.14 -12.60 -22.78
CA ALA A 50 13.05 -13.29 -24.06
C ALA A 50 11.63 -13.72 -24.43
N LEU A 51 11.36 -13.74 -25.74
CA LEU A 51 10.21 -14.40 -26.35
C LEU A 51 10.69 -15.62 -27.15
N ILE A 52 10.18 -16.79 -26.82
CA ILE A 52 10.42 -18.05 -27.53
C ILE A 52 9.12 -18.45 -28.25
N VAL A 53 9.12 -18.33 -29.57
CA VAL A 53 8.00 -18.72 -30.43
C VAL A 53 8.25 -20.15 -30.93
N PRO A 54 7.44 -21.15 -30.53
CA PRO A 54 7.68 -22.53 -30.94
C PRO A 54 7.27 -22.77 -32.40
N ALA A 55 7.85 -23.83 -32.98
CA ALA A 55 7.51 -24.26 -34.33
C ALA A 55 6.00 -24.53 -34.49
N GLY A 56 5.43 -23.94 -35.54
CA GLY A 56 4.01 -23.99 -35.87
C GLY A 56 3.13 -23.04 -35.06
N ALA A 57 3.68 -22.14 -34.24
CA ALA A 57 2.90 -21.08 -33.59
C ALA A 57 2.42 -20.00 -34.59
N LEU A 58 3.24 -19.71 -35.62
CA LEU A 58 2.92 -18.77 -36.69
C LEU A 58 2.52 -19.52 -37.96
N ARG A 59 1.60 -18.93 -38.74
CA ARG A 59 1.17 -19.48 -40.04
C ARG A 59 2.12 -19.09 -41.18
N GLU A 60 2.72 -17.92 -41.08
CA GLU A 60 3.64 -17.36 -42.05
C GLU A 60 4.76 -16.59 -41.36
N THR A 61 5.77 -16.17 -42.14
CA THR A 61 6.85 -15.36 -41.57
C THR A 61 6.29 -14.02 -41.14
N THR A 62 6.48 -13.66 -39.88
CA THR A 62 5.92 -12.46 -39.25
C THR A 62 7.04 -11.63 -38.66
N THR A 63 7.05 -10.32 -38.93
CA THR A 63 7.93 -9.38 -38.24
C THR A 63 7.38 -9.14 -36.83
N ILE A 64 8.15 -9.52 -35.82
CA ILE A 64 7.79 -9.39 -34.42
C ILE A 64 8.64 -8.29 -33.79
N THR A 65 8.01 -7.38 -33.06
CA THR A 65 8.71 -6.46 -32.14
C THR A 65 8.41 -6.88 -30.71
N ILE A 66 9.44 -6.97 -29.87
CA ILE A 66 9.30 -7.10 -28.43
C ILE A 66 9.88 -5.87 -27.76
N THR A 67 9.19 -5.37 -26.74
CA THR A 67 9.63 -4.23 -25.92
C THR A 67 9.55 -4.64 -24.45
N ALA A 68 10.64 -4.46 -23.70
CA ALA A 68 10.66 -4.75 -22.27
C ALA A 68 9.64 -3.87 -21.53
N VAL A 69 8.87 -4.50 -20.65
CA VAL A 69 8.22 -3.78 -19.55
C VAL A 69 9.29 -3.59 -18.48
N PRO A 70 9.62 -2.34 -18.10
CA PRO A 70 10.63 -2.09 -17.08
C PRO A 70 10.27 -2.80 -15.78
N ASP A 71 11.29 -3.27 -15.05
CA ASP A 71 11.08 -3.71 -13.69
C ASP A 71 10.70 -2.51 -12.82
N ASP A 72 9.77 -2.71 -11.91
CA ASP A 72 9.40 -1.70 -10.93
C ASP A 72 9.06 -2.34 -9.58
N ASP A 73 8.40 -1.57 -8.73
CA ASP A 73 8.00 -2.00 -7.39
C ASP A 73 7.01 -3.18 -7.38
N VAL A 74 6.36 -3.49 -8.51
CA VAL A 74 5.31 -4.50 -8.66
C VAL A 74 5.66 -5.51 -9.74
N TYR A 75 6.20 -5.06 -10.86
CA TYR A 75 6.56 -5.88 -12.01
C TYR A 75 8.01 -6.35 -11.90
N LEU A 76 8.19 -7.67 -11.98
CA LEU A 76 9.51 -8.29 -12.14
C LEU A 76 10.05 -8.10 -13.56
N GLY A 77 9.16 -7.77 -14.50
CA GLY A 77 9.45 -7.55 -15.90
C GLY A 77 8.40 -8.21 -16.80
N GLY A 78 8.53 -8.02 -18.10
CA GLY A 78 7.58 -8.54 -19.07
C GLY A 78 7.92 -8.09 -20.49
N LEU A 79 7.04 -8.42 -21.43
CA LEU A 79 7.15 -7.98 -22.82
C LEU A 79 5.83 -7.40 -23.32
N VAL A 80 5.91 -6.25 -24.01
CA VAL A 80 4.90 -5.80 -24.98
C VAL A 80 5.27 -6.38 -26.35
N LEU A 81 4.30 -6.97 -27.05
CA LEU A 81 4.47 -7.76 -28.26
C LEU A 81 3.70 -7.12 -29.43
N GLU A 82 4.39 -6.91 -30.55
CA GLU A 82 3.78 -6.44 -31.81
C GLU A 82 4.00 -7.45 -32.95
N PRO A 83 3.05 -7.57 -33.90
CA PRO A 83 1.83 -6.79 -34.04
C PRO A 83 0.75 -7.18 -33.02
N GLU A 84 0.09 -6.17 -32.45
CA GLU A 84 -1.00 -6.34 -31.49
C GLU A 84 -2.13 -7.21 -32.06
N GLY A 85 -2.70 -8.07 -31.21
CA GLY A 85 -3.84 -8.92 -31.55
C GLY A 85 -3.51 -10.16 -32.39
N LEU A 86 -2.23 -10.41 -32.70
CA LEU A 86 -1.84 -11.65 -33.38
C LEU A 86 -2.09 -12.86 -32.49
N VAL A 87 -3.04 -13.72 -32.88
CA VAL A 87 -3.34 -14.97 -32.17
C VAL A 87 -2.46 -16.10 -32.67
N LEU A 88 -1.73 -16.75 -31.76
CA LEU A 88 -0.83 -17.84 -32.07
C LEU A 88 -1.59 -19.17 -32.21
N GLN A 89 -1.07 -20.07 -33.04
CA GLN A 89 -1.60 -21.44 -33.14
C GLN A 89 -1.11 -22.35 -32.00
N LYS A 90 -0.04 -21.94 -31.31
CA LYS A 90 0.53 -22.56 -30.12
C LYS A 90 1.06 -21.45 -29.21
N PRO A 91 0.95 -21.56 -27.88
CA PRO A 91 1.47 -20.54 -26.98
C PRO A 91 2.97 -20.31 -27.20
N ALA A 92 3.39 -19.05 -27.18
CA ALA A 92 4.80 -18.68 -27.07
C ALA A 92 5.18 -18.56 -25.58
N LEU A 93 6.47 -18.71 -25.29
CA LEU A 93 6.99 -18.60 -23.93
C LEU A 93 7.68 -17.24 -23.75
N VAL A 94 7.23 -16.45 -22.80
CA VAL A 94 7.96 -15.27 -22.33
C VAL A 94 8.79 -15.69 -21.13
N GLN A 95 10.08 -15.36 -21.17
CA GLN A 95 11.02 -15.58 -20.09
C GLN A 95 11.46 -14.24 -19.51
N VAL A 96 11.23 -14.04 -18.22
CA VAL A 96 11.66 -12.85 -17.48
C VAL A 96 12.76 -13.26 -16.49
N PRO A 97 13.96 -12.67 -16.55
CA PRO A 97 15.02 -12.92 -15.57
C PRO A 97 14.52 -12.58 -14.17
N LEU A 98 14.73 -13.50 -13.22
CA LEU A 98 14.42 -13.25 -11.82
C LEU A 98 15.65 -12.73 -11.09
N PRO A 99 15.48 -11.90 -10.06
CA PRO A 99 16.58 -11.53 -9.18
C PRO A 99 17.28 -12.77 -8.62
N ALA A 100 18.60 -12.69 -8.43
CA ALA A 100 19.38 -13.82 -7.91
C ALA A 100 18.92 -14.33 -6.52
N SER A 101 18.19 -13.49 -5.78
CA SER A 101 17.58 -13.80 -4.49
C SER A 101 16.22 -14.50 -4.57
N TRP A 102 15.67 -14.73 -5.78
CA TRP A 102 14.32 -15.30 -5.94
C TRP A 102 14.23 -16.75 -5.41
N PRO A 103 13.26 -17.07 -4.53
CA PRO A 103 13.09 -18.43 -3.99
C PRO A 103 12.71 -19.46 -5.07
N ALA A 104 13.31 -20.65 -5.02
CA ALA A 104 13.12 -21.67 -6.06
C ALA A 104 11.71 -22.29 -6.08
N ASP A 105 10.98 -22.20 -4.98
CA ASP A 105 9.63 -22.73 -4.80
C ASP A 105 8.53 -21.68 -4.97
N GLU A 106 8.89 -20.41 -5.17
CA GLU A 106 7.95 -19.32 -5.35
C GLU A 106 7.67 -19.06 -6.83
N GLN A 107 6.40 -18.90 -7.17
CA GLN A 107 5.95 -18.66 -8.54
C GLN A 107 5.43 -17.22 -8.67
N PRO A 108 5.97 -16.39 -9.60
CA PRO A 108 5.43 -15.07 -9.90
C PRO A 108 3.99 -15.14 -10.41
N VAL A 109 3.20 -14.09 -10.14
CA VAL A 109 1.85 -13.95 -10.70
C VAL A 109 1.97 -13.47 -12.15
N VAL A 110 1.11 -13.97 -13.02
CA VAL A 110 1.10 -13.58 -14.43
C VAL A 110 0.02 -12.53 -14.67
N PHE A 111 0.42 -11.42 -15.28
CA PHE A 111 -0.47 -10.39 -15.75
C PHE A 111 -0.49 -10.36 -17.29
N GLU A 112 -1.66 -10.09 -17.88
CA GLU A 112 -1.83 -9.87 -19.32
C GLU A 112 -2.58 -8.57 -19.59
N THR A 113 -2.29 -7.86 -20.68
CA THR A 113 -3.24 -6.87 -21.24
C THR A 113 -3.59 -7.29 -22.65
N TRP A 114 -4.69 -6.77 -23.19
CA TRP A 114 -5.07 -6.93 -24.60
C TRP A 114 -4.62 -5.75 -25.47
N GLY A 115 -3.99 -4.73 -24.86
CA GLY A 115 -3.40 -3.58 -25.53
C GLY A 115 -1.88 -3.47 -25.34
N PRO A 116 -1.26 -2.40 -25.86
CA PRO A 116 0.17 -2.17 -25.71
C PRO A 116 0.56 -1.56 -24.34
N GLU A 117 -0.43 -1.15 -23.55
CA GLU A 117 -0.20 -0.43 -22.29
C GLU A 117 -0.06 -1.41 -21.12
N ALA A 118 1.18 -1.60 -20.65
CA ALA A 118 1.48 -2.48 -19.51
C ALA A 118 0.72 -2.08 -18.22
N GLY A 119 0.41 -0.79 -18.04
CA GLY A 119 -0.37 -0.29 -16.91
C GLY A 119 -1.84 -0.73 -16.90
N GLU A 120 -2.33 -1.31 -18.01
CA GLU A 120 -3.67 -1.91 -18.09
C GLU A 120 -3.65 -3.44 -17.91
N ALA A 121 -2.51 -4.01 -17.51
CA ALA A 121 -2.39 -5.45 -17.33
C ALA A 121 -3.21 -5.94 -16.14
N ILE A 122 -3.92 -7.06 -16.36
CA ILE A 122 -4.79 -7.72 -15.39
C ILE A 122 -4.21 -9.05 -14.97
N ASP A 123 -4.42 -9.41 -13.70
CA ASP A 123 -4.05 -10.73 -13.17
C ASP A 123 -4.82 -11.83 -13.90
N ARG A 124 -4.10 -12.78 -14.50
CA ARG A 124 -4.68 -13.93 -15.20
C ARG A 124 -5.25 -14.99 -14.25
N GLY A 125 -4.83 -14.96 -12.99
CA GLY A 125 -5.15 -15.94 -11.95
C GLY A 125 -4.31 -17.21 -12.06
N ASP A 126 -3.18 -17.16 -12.79
CA ASP A 126 -2.19 -18.22 -12.89
C ASP A 126 -0.80 -17.72 -12.49
N PHE A 127 0.14 -18.65 -12.41
CA PHE A 127 1.50 -18.39 -11.95
C PHE A 127 2.53 -18.82 -12.99
N ALA A 128 3.60 -18.04 -13.12
CA ALA A 128 4.71 -18.37 -14.00
C ALA A 128 5.49 -19.57 -13.45
N ALA A 129 5.93 -20.47 -14.33
CA ALA A 129 6.87 -21.50 -13.93
C ALA A 129 8.23 -20.85 -13.64
N VAL A 130 8.97 -21.37 -12.66
CA VAL A 130 10.33 -20.87 -12.37
C VAL A 130 11.33 -21.93 -12.80
N SER A 131 12.20 -21.57 -13.75
CA SER A 131 13.26 -22.46 -14.21
C SER A 131 14.52 -21.65 -14.53
N ASN A 132 15.68 -22.16 -14.08
CA ASN A 132 17.00 -21.56 -14.34
C ASN A 132 17.11 -20.05 -14.03
N GLY A 133 16.47 -19.60 -12.94
CA GLY A 133 16.47 -18.18 -12.54
C GLY A 133 15.63 -17.28 -13.44
N LYS A 134 14.64 -17.84 -14.14
CA LYS A 134 13.70 -17.11 -14.99
C LYS A 134 12.27 -17.49 -14.63
N ALA A 135 11.37 -16.52 -14.70
CA ALA A 135 9.93 -16.73 -14.75
C ALA A 135 9.54 -17.05 -16.19
N GLU A 136 8.80 -18.13 -16.38
CA GLU A 136 8.36 -18.62 -17.68
C GLU A 136 6.82 -18.57 -17.71
N LEU A 137 6.28 -17.68 -18.52
CA LEU A 137 4.83 -17.50 -18.70
C LEU A 137 4.44 -17.72 -20.17
N GLU A 138 3.31 -18.38 -20.39
CA GLU A 138 2.80 -18.66 -21.74
C GLU A 138 1.88 -17.53 -22.22
N VAL A 139 2.12 -17.05 -23.45
CA VAL A 139 1.28 -16.07 -24.14
C VAL A 139 0.64 -16.70 -25.38
N GLU A 140 -0.68 -16.54 -25.53
CA GLU A 140 -1.44 -17.11 -26.65
C GLU A 140 -1.72 -16.09 -27.76
N HIS A 141 -1.53 -14.81 -27.47
CA HIS A 141 -1.70 -13.70 -28.40
C HIS A 141 -0.67 -12.60 -28.13
N PHE A 142 -0.43 -11.77 -29.14
CA PHE A 142 0.50 -10.66 -29.04
C PHE A 142 -0.21 -9.46 -28.43
N SER A 143 0.26 -9.10 -27.25
CA SER A 143 -0.24 -8.01 -26.43
C SER A 143 0.80 -7.70 -25.37
N CYS A 144 0.56 -7.98 -24.09
CA CYS A 144 1.58 -7.94 -23.05
C CYS A 144 1.54 -9.17 -22.16
N GLY A 145 2.71 -9.71 -21.80
CA GLY A 145 2.86 -10.72 -20.76
C GLY A 145 3.84 -10.25 -19.70
N ILE A 146 3.38 -10.15 -18.45
CA ILE A 146 4.14 -9.59 -17.33
C ILE A 146 4.21 -10.61 -16.20
N ALA A 147 5.40 -10.76 -15.61
CA ALA A 147 5.59 -11.44 -14.34
C ALA A 147 5.60 -10.38 -13.23
N ALA A 148 4.78 -10.55 -12.21
CA ALA A 148 4.68 -9.63 -11.09
C ALA A 148 4.92 -10.31 -9.75
N LEU A 149 5.20 -9.50 -8.74
CA LEU A 149 5.22 -9.93 -7.36
C LEU A 149 3.89 -10.57 -6.96
N ASN A 150 3.94 -11.54 -6.05
CA ASN A 150 2.73 -12.14 -5.51
C ASN A 150 1.90 -11.09 -4.74
N CYS A 151 0.58 -11.26 -4.70
CA CYS A 151 -0.34 -10.31 -4.05
C CYS A 151 -0.04 -10.12 -2.54
N HIS A 152 0.63 -11.08 -1.91
CA HIS A 152 1.03 -10.99 -0.50
C HIS A 152 2.13 -9.95 -0.30
N SER A 153 3.09 -9.84 -1.22
CA SER A 153 4.24 -8.93 -1.12
C SER A 153 3.79 -7.47 -1.19
N GLY A 154 2.88 -7.17 -2.13
CA GLY A 154 2.24 -5.85 -2.20
C GLY A 154 1.43 -5.51 -0.94
N THR A 155 0.74 -6.49 -0.36
CA THR A 155 -0.01 -6.28 0.89
C THR A 155 0.92 -6.02 2.09
N ILE A 156 2.03 -6.76 2.20
CA ILE A 156 3.02 -6.52 3.26
C ILE A 156 3.59 -5.11 3.16
N ARG A 157 4.01 -4.68 1.97
CA ARG A 157 4.51 -3.34 1.72
C ARG A 157 3.50 -2.28 2.12
N TYR A 158 2.25 -2.41 1.67
CA TYR A 158 1.18 -1.49 2.04
C TYR A 158 1.04 -1.35 3.56
N LEU A 159 0.99 -2.47 4.29
CA LEU A 159 0.81 -2.45 5.73
C LEU A 159 2.00 -1.79 6.46
N LEU A 160 3.23 -2.00 5.98
CA LEU A 160 4.41 -1.32 6.51
C LEU A 160 4.37 0.18 6.23
N ASP A 161 4.04 0.59 5.01
CA ASP A 161 3.88 2.00 4.63
C ASP A 161 2.78 2.67 5.48
N GLN A 162 1.70 1.96 5.79
CA GLN A 162 0.65 2.46 6.69
C GLN A 162 1.14 2.66 8.12
N PHE A 163 2.01 1.80 8.64
CA PHE A 163 2.63 1.99 9.95
C PHE A 163 3.58 3.20 9.96
N GLU A 164 4.40 3.35 8.92
CA GLU A 164 5.29 4.51 8.79
C GLU A 164 4.54 5.83 8.67
N ALA A 165 3.43 5.86 7.93
CA ALA A 165 2.56 7.04 7.84
C ALA A 165 2.00 7.47 9.21
N ARG A 166 2.03 6.59 10.22
CA ARG A 166 1.66 6.89 11.62
C ARG A 166 2.86 7.25 12.49
N GLY A 167 4.05 7.36 11.91
CA GLY A 167 5.29 7.65 12.61
C GLY A 167 5.94 6.45 13.28
N CYS A 168 5.53 5.21 12.95
CA CYS A 168 6.24 4.03 13.43
C CYS A 168 7.49 3.78 12.58
N ASP A 169 8.61 3.44 13.20
CA ASP A 169 9.82 3.03 12.48
C ASP A 169 9.65 1.62 11.88
N ARG A 170 9.94 1.46 10.58
CA ARG A 170 9.72 0.21 9.85
C ARG A 170 10.52 -0.96 10.43
N ASP A 171 11.79 -0.75 10.78
CA ASP A 171 12.63 -1.77 11.40
C ASP A 171 12.08 -2.20 12.77
N ALA A 172 11.53 -1.25 13.55
CA ALA A 172 10.85 -1.53 14.80
C ALA A 172 9.57 -2.36 14.61
N ILE A 173 8.77 -2.08 13.57
CA ILE A 173 7.61 -2.92 13.19
C ILE A 173 8.06 -4.34 12.86
N ILE A 174 9.05 -4.49 11.98
CA ILE A 174 9.58 -5.79 11.55
C ILE A 174 10.08 -6.57 12.76
N THR A 175 10.88 -5.93 13.61
CA THR A 175 11.41 -6.51 14.85
C THR A 175 10.29 -6.93 15.79
N TYR A 176 9.26 -6.09 15.97
CA TYR A 176 8.11 -6.43 16.79
C TYR A 176 7.40 -7.68 16.26
N VAL A 177 7.09 -7.73 14.97
CA VAL A 177 6.38 -8.87 14.35
C VAL A 177 7.18 -10.16 14.53
N ASN A 178 8.49 -10.13 14.24
CA ASN A 178 9.35 -11.31 14.41
C ASN A 178 9.42 -11.80 15.86
N ASN A 179 9.43 -10.88 16.83
CA ASN A 179 9.46 -11.23 18.25
C ASN A 179 8.10 -11.71 18.77
N HIS A 180 7.00 -11.18 18.22
CA HIS A 180 5.65 -11.44 18.73
C HIS A 180 5.02 -12.71 18.14
N TYR A 181 5.36 -13.07 16.90
CA TYR A 181 4.79 -14.21 16.20
C TYR A 181 5.86 -15.30 15.97
N PRO A 182 5.89 -16.37 16.80
CA PRO A 182 6.90 -17.41 16.69
C PRO A 182 6.92 -18.10 15.32
N GLY A 183 8.11 -18.24 14.74
CA GLY A 183 8.30 -18.88 13.43
C GLY A 183 8.10 -17.96 12.23
N VAL A 184 7.82 -16.67 12.46
CA VAL A 184 7.80 -15.63 11.43
C VAL A 184 9.18 -15.01 11.29
N SER A 185 9.57 -14.72 10.05
CA SER A 185 10.85 -14.08 9.70
C SER A 185 10.64 -12.94 8.71
N LEU A 186 9.73 -12.02 9.06
CA LEU A 186 9.46 -10.80 8.31
C LEU A 186 10.74 -9.98 8.12
N SER A 187 10.94 -9.44 6.93
CA SER A 187 12.10 -8.60 6.57
C SER A 187 11.74 -7.63 5.45
N GLU A 188 12.63 -6.69 5.10
CA GLU A 188 12.45 -5.87 3.88
C GLU A 188 12.30 -6.74 2.61
N SER A 189 12.97 -7.89 2.57
CA SER A 189 12.81 -8.80 1.44
C SER A 189 11.39 -9.38 1.36
N SER A 190 10.62 -9.41 2.47
CA SER A 190 9.21 -9.83 2.44
C SER A 190 8.30 -8.88 1.65
N CYS A 191 8.71 -7.63 1.42
CA CYS A 191 8.02 -6.71 0.49
C CYS A 191 8.20 -7.12 -0.98
N LYS A 192 9.17 -7.99 -1.27
CA LYS A 192 9.42 -8.60 -2.57
C LYS A 192 9.06 -10.09 -2.59
N TYR A 193 9.04 -10.73 -1.42
CA TYR A 193 8.94 -12.18 -1.25
C TYR A 193 8.13 -12.52 0.01
N ALA A 194 6.82 -12.28 -0.02
CA ALA A 194 5.97 -12.52 1.14
C ALA A 194 5.58 -13.99 1.27
N GLN A 195 5.93 -14.59 2.41
CA GLN A 195 5.41 -15.89 2.79
C GLN A 195 4.06 -15.74 3.52
N PRO A 196 3.11 -16.69 3.38
CA PRO A 196 1.81 -16.59 4.05
C PRO A 196 1.88 -16.33 5.56
N PRO A 197 2.79 -16.94 6.36
CA PRO A 197 2.90 -16.64 7.78
C PRO A 197 3.28 -15.19 8.10
N GLU A 198 4.11 -14.56 7.26
CA GLU A 198 4.55 -13.17 7.44
C GLU A 198 3.39 -12.20 7.22
N LEU A 199 2.64 -12.41 6.13
CA LEU A 199 1.44 -11.64 5.84
C LEU A 199 0.41 -11.77 6.96
N GLN A 200 0.18 -12.98 7.47
CA GLN A 200 -0.76 -13.23 8.56
C GLN A 200 -0.37 -12.47 9.83
N ALA A 201 0.91 -12.52 10.20
CA ALA A 201 1.42 -11.86 11.39
C ALA A 201 1.33 -10.34 11.29
N LEU A 202 1.56 -9.78 10.10
CA LEU A 202 1.41 -8.35 9.86
C LEU A 202 -0.05 -7.93 9.85
N LEU A 203 -0.95 -8.68 9.20
CA LEU A 203 -2.39 -8.45 9.26
C LEU A 203 -2.93 -8.54 10.70
N HIS A 204 -2.50 -9.53 11.49
CA HIS A 204 -2.82 -9.64 12.92
C HIS A 204 -2.28 -8.48 13.74
N SER A 205 -1.18 -7.88 13.31
CA SER A 205 -0.61 -6.71 13.97
C SER A 205 -1.43 -5.45 13.68
N PHE A 206 -1.93 -5.32 12.46
CA PHE A 206 -2.66 -4.16 11.97
C PHE A 206 -4.16 -4.18 12.33
N PHE A 207 -4.80 -5.32 12.22
CA PHE A 207 -6.24 -5.50 12.41
C PHE A 207 -6.56 -6.27 13.70
N GLU A 208 -7.70 -5.96 14.30
CA GLU A 208 -8.34 -6.76 15.35
C GLU A 208 -9.66 -7.35 14.83
N GLU A 209 -9.92 -8.61 15.17
CA GLU A 209 -11.20 -9.25 14.86
C GLU A 209 -12.30 -8.69 15.79
N ARG A 210 -13.40 -8.21 15.21
CA ARG A 210 -14.59 -7.78 15.96
C ARG A 210 -15.66 -8.85 16.06
N GLY A 211 -15.69 -9.77 15.11
CA GLY A 211 -16.66 -10.84 15.12
C GLY A 211 -16.48 -11.79 13.95
N GLY A 212 -17.04 -12.99 14.13
CA GLY A 212 -17.10 -14.03 13.11
C GLY A 212 -18.41 -14.78 13.21
N TRP A 213 -19.13 -14.85 12.10
CA TRP A 213 -20.47 -15.43 12.05
C TRP A 213 -20.52 -16.51 10.98
N GLY A 214 -20.87 -17.72 11.43
CA GLY A 214 -21.03 -18.86 10.54
C GLY A 214 -22.33 -18.80 9.72
N PRO A 215 -22.55 -19.81 8.86
CA PRO A 215 -23.77 -19.95 8.07
C PRO A 215 -25.06 -19.84 8.90
N GLY A 216 -25.98 -18.97 8.48
CA GLY A 216 -27.28 -18.78 9.12
C GLY A 216 -27.28 -18.11 10.51
N VAL A 217 -26.11 -17.69 11.01
CA VAL A 217 -25.99 -16.98 12.30
C VAL A 217 -25.90 -15.47 12.04
N PRO A 218 -26.94 -14.67 12.27
CA PRO A 218 -26.95 -13.26 11.88
C PRO A 218 -25.87 -12.44 12.59
N ALA A 219 -25.37 -11.39 11.91
CA ALA A 219 -24.44 -10.44 12.52
C ALA A 219 -25.18 -9.57 13.57
N PRO A 220 -24.73 -9.53 14.84
CA PRO A 220 -25.35 -8.71 15.87
C PRO A 220 -25.33 -7.21 15.52
N MET A 221 -26.46 -6.53 15.73
CA MET A 221 -26.63 -5.12 15.39
C MET A 221 -25.70 -4.18 16.16
N ASP A 222 -25.34 -4.54 17.39
CA ASP A 222 -24.34 -3.83 18.19
C ASP A 222 -22.96 -3.90 17.54
N VAL A 223 -22.54 -5.08 17.07
CA VAL A 223 -21.27 -5.21 16.34
C VAL A 223 -21.31 -4.45 15.02
N LEU A 224 -22.40 -4.50 14.25
CA LEU A 224 -22.52 -3.69 13.03
C LEU A 224 -22.45 -2.18 13.33
N GLY A 225 -22.98 -1.75 14.48
CA GLY A 225 -22.81 -0.39 15.00
C GLY A 225 -21.34 -0.05 15.26
N GLU A 226 -20.61 -0.91 15.97
CA GLU A 226 -19.17 -0.74 16.23
C GLU A 226 -18.34 -0.66 14.94
N LEU A 227 -18.68 -1.46 13.92
CA LEU A 227 -18.02 -1.39 12.62
C LEU A 227 -18.29 -0.05 11.93
N SER A 228 -19.51 0.46 12.01
CA SER A 228 -19.86 1.78 11.46
C SER A 228 -19.10 2.90 12.18
N ASP A 229 -19.06 2.85 13.51
CA ASP A 229 -18.35 3.84 14.34
C ASP A 229 -16.85 3.85 14.02
N ALA A 230 -16.24 2.67 13.81
CA ALA A 230 -14.85 2.58 13.42
C ALA A 230 -14.55 3.27 12.06
N VAL A 231 -15.42 3.09 11.06
CA VAL A 231 -15.28 3.80 9.78
C VAL A 231 -15.42 5.32 9.96
N ASP A 232 -16.32 5.76 10.85
CA ASP A 232 -16.51 7.19 11.17
C ASP A 232 -15.30 7.80 11.88
N ASP A 233 -14.62 7.01 12.72
CA ASP A 233 -13.34 7.35 13.34
C ASP A 233 -12.17 7.34 12.34
N GLY A 234 -12.44 7.05 11.06
CA GLY A 234 -11.45 7.02 9.99
C GLY A 234 -10.64 5.73 9.94
N ARG A 235 -11.08 4.68 10.63
CA ARG A 235 -10.41 3.38 10.64
C ARG A 235 -10.87 2.50 9.48
N GLU A 236 -9.96 1.68 8.96
CA GLU A 236 -10.28 0.66 7.98
C GLU A 236 -11.07 -0.48 8.61
N VAL A 237 -12.12 -0.91 7.91
CA VAL A 237 -12.91 -2.08 8.28
C VAL A 237 -13.03 -3.00 7.08
N VAL A 238 -12.63 -4.25 7.29
CA VAL A 238 -12.60 -5.30 6.27
C VAL A 238 -13.52 -6.43 6.69
N LEU A 239 -14.34 -6.88 5.75
CA LEU A 239 -15.15 -8.08 5.86
C LEU A 239 -14.52 -9.18 5.03
N LEU A 240 -14.27 -10.34 5.64
CA LEU A 240 -13.82 -11.54 4.93
C LEU A 240 -14.98 -12.50 4.83
N PHE A 241 -15.13 -13.16 3.68
CA PHE A 241 -16.23 -14.08 3.38
C PHE A 241 -15.72 -15.48 3.03
N GLY A 242 -16.43 -16.48 3.55
CA GLY A 242 -16.10 -17.89 3.36
C GLY A 242 -17.35 -18.77 3.22
N PRO A 243 -17.20 -19.99 2.69
CA PRO A 243 -18.33 -20.90 2.45
C PRO A 243 -18.83 -21.59 3.72
N ASP A 244 -17.93 -21.80 4.68
CA ASP A 244 -18.15 -22.60 5.88
C ASP A 244 -17.78 -21.80 7.13
N ALA A 245 -18.26 -22.27 8.28
CA ALA A 245 -17.87 -21.72 9.57
C ALA A 245 -16.34 -21.79 9.74
N TRP A 246 -15.72 -20.68 10.14
CA TRP A 246 -14.29 -20.66 10.39
C TRP A 246 -13.90 -21.42 11.66
N PRO A 247 -12.70 -22.04 11.67
CA PRO A 247 -12.10 -22.50 12.92
C PRO A 247 -11.95 -21.33 13.90
N SER A 248 -12.00 -21.61 15.20
CA SER A 248 -11.85 -20.61 16.28
C SER A 248 -10.69 -19.63 16.00
N PRO A 249 -10.83 -18.32 16.31
CA PRO A 249 -9.77 -17.31 16.14
C PRO A 249 -8.43 -17.67 16.79
N ALA A 250 -8.43 -18.57 17.78
CA ALA A 250 -7.24 -19.08 18.45
C ALA A 250 -6.42 -20.10 17.62
N ALA A 251 -6.85 -20.46 16.41
CA ALA A 251 -6.10 -21.33 15.52
C ALA A 251 -4.92 -20.57 14.86
N PRO A 252 -3.78 -21.23 14.62
CA PRO A 252 -2.57 -20.62 14.03
C PRO A 252 -2.70 -20.12 12.57
N HIS A 253 -3.91 -20.01 12.04
CA HIS A 253 -4.23 -19.54 10.68
C HIS A 253 -5.23 -18.36 10.70
N GLY A 254 -5.12 -17.49 11.72
CA GLY A 254 -6.24 -16.70 12.24
C GLY A 254 -6.73 -15.47 11.46
N PHE A 255 -6.08 -15.03 10.36
CA PHE A 255 -6.60 -13.91 9.55
C PHE A 255 -7.09 -14.35 8.17
N LEU A 256 -6.21 -14.96 7.36
CA LEU A 256 -6.54 -15.50 6.04
C LEU A 256 -6.58 -17.04 6.05
N PRO A 257 -7.65 -17.69 6.45
CA PRO A 257 -7.77 -19.12 6.26
C PRO A 257 -7.77 -19.43 4.76
N SER A 258 -7.22 -20.58 4.38
CA SER A 258 -7.07 -21.02 2.98
C SER A 258 -8.38 -21.18 2.20
N ASN A 259 -9.53 -21.01 2.87
CA ASN A 259 -10.86 -21.10 2.30
C ASN A 259 -11.55 -19.73 2.12
N ILE A 260 -10.87 -18.60 2.35
CA ILE A 260 -11.42 -17.29 1.96
C ILE A 260 -11.75 -17.33 0.47
N LYS A 261 -12.96 -16.90 0.15
CA LYS A 261 -13.40 -16.75 -1.24
C LYS A 261 -13.46 -15.30 -1.66
N HIS A 262 -13.60 -14.39 -0.71
CA HIS A 262 -13.86 -13.00 -1.01
C HIS A 262 -13.61 -12.09 0.20
N SER A 263 -13.30 -10.83 -0.08
CA SER A 263 -13.15 -9.76 0.92
C SER A 263 -13.82 -8.49 0.42
N ALA A 264 -14.40 -7.71 1.32
CA ALA A 264 -14.97 -6.41 1.03
C ALA A 264 -14.53 -5.39 2.08
N ARG A 265 -14.57 -4.11 1.73
CA ARG A 265 -14.33 -3.00 2.65
C ARG A 265 -15.66 -2.45 3.14
N LEU A 266 -15.68 -1.80 4.31
CA LEU A 266 -16.78 -0.89 4.64
C LEU A 266 -16.44 0.56 4.28
N THR A 267 -17.40 1.23 3.67
CA THR A 267 -17.27 2.62 3.25
C THR A 267 -18.56 3.39 3.51
N ARG A 268 -18.45 4.70 3.69
CA ARG A 268 -19.60 5.59 3.87
C ARG A 268 -19.99 6.21 2.54
N VAL A 269 -21.21 5.91 2.07
CA VAL A 269 -21.80 6.54 0.88
C VAL A 269 -22.96 7.42 1.31
N GLY A 270 -22.72 8.74 1.33
CA GLY A 270 -23.67 9.68 1.90
C GLY A 270 -23.85 9.46 3.40
N LYS A 271 -25.05 9.05 3.80
CA LYS A 271 -25.39 8.76 5.22
C LYS A 271 -25.34 7.28 5.56
N ASP A 272 -25.24 6.41 4.56
CA ASP A 272 -25.40 4.98 4.71
C ASP A 272 -24.01 4.31 4.74
N MET A 273 -23.86 3.33 5.62
CA MET A 273 -22.67 2.48 5.69
C MET A 273 -22.86 1.32 4.73
N MET A 274 -21.88 1.11 3.85
CA MET A 274 -21.99 0.15 2.77
C MET A 274 -20.80 -0.82 2.77
N VAL A 275 -21.10 -2.07 2.46
CA VAL A 275 -20.14 -3.07 2.02
C VAL A 275 -19.75 -2.71 0.59
N ASP A 276 -18.50 -2.29 0.44
CA ASP A 276 -17.86 -1.98 -0.83
C ASP A 276 -17.16 -3.24 -1.34
N ASN A 277 -17.80 -3.88 -2.30
CA ASN A 277 -17.31 -5.10 -2.92
C ASN A 277 -16.72 -4.76 -4.28
N THR A 278 -15.42 -4.90 -4.40
CA THR A 278 -14.70 -4.74 -5.65
C THR A 278 -14.51 -6.08 -6.36
N LEU A 279 -14.97 -6.14 -7.61
CA LEU A 279 -14.75 -7.25 -8.53
C LEU A 279 -13.79 -6.82 -9.64
N LEU A 280 -12.73 -7.59 -9.86
CA LEU A 280 -11.91 -7.44 -11.06
C LEU A 280 -12.55 -8.18 -12.23
N VAL A 281 -12.75 -7.47 -13.33
CA VAL A 281 -13.43 -7.95 -14.52
C VAL A 281 -12.43 -8.10 -15.66
N ARG A 282 -12.36 -9.31 -16.22
CA ARG A 282 -11.49 -9.58 -17.37
C ARG A 282 -11.85 -8.71 -18.58
N PRO A 283 -10.88 -8.29 -19.42
CA PRO A 283 -11.08 -7.45 -20.58
C PRO A 283 -12.22 -7.90 -21.51
N GLN A 284 -12.38 -9.20 -21.76
CA GLN A 284 -13.44 -9.71 -22.63
C GLN A 284 -14.83 -9.45 -22.05
N LEU A 285 -14.98 -9.55 -20.72
CA LEU A 285 -16.21 -9.25 -20.01
C LEU A 285 -16.41 -7.73 -19.90
N ARG A 286 -15.34 -6.96 -19.67
CA ARG A 286 -15.32 -5.50 -19.66
C ARG A 286 -15.82 -4.90 -20.97
N GLU A 287 -15.25 -5.33 -22.09
CA GLU A 287 -15.62 -4.89 -23.45
C GLU A 287 -17.07 -5.27 -23.78
N LYS A 288 -17.46 -6.50 -23.46
CA LYS A 288 -18.82 -7.00 -23.72
C LYS A 288 -19.88 -6.25 -22.90
N LEU A 289 -19.54 -5.84 -21.68
CA LEU A 289 -20.43 -5.05 -20.82
C LEU A 289 -20.29 -3.53 -21.04
N HIS A 290 -19.39 -3.09 -21.93
CA HIS A 290 -19.04 -1.70 -22.15
C HIS A 290 -18.68 -0.95 -20.86
N LEU A 291 -17.93 -1.62 -19.98
CA LEU A 291 -17.47 -1.06 -18.72
C LEU A 291 -16.27 -0.16 -18.97
N GLY A 292 -16.27 1.03 -18.35
CA GLY A 292 -15.17 2.00 -18.44
C GLY A 292 -13.99 1.71 -17.52
N SER A 293 -14.05 0.65 -16.72
CA SER A 293 -13.00 0.21 -15.80
C SER A 293 -12.99 -1.32 -15.72
N ASP A 294 -11.80 -1.86 -15.49
CA ASP A 294 -11.49 -3.22 -15.06
C ASP A 294 -11.96 -3.52 -13.62
N GLN A 295 -12.20 -2.47 -12.85
CA GLN A 295 -12.74 -2.52 -11.51
C GLN A 295 -14.25 -2.26 -11.50
N LEU A 296 -14.97 -3.14 -10.82
CA LEU A 296 -16.41 -3.06 -10.63
C LEU A 296 -16.73 -3.01 -9.13
N ASP A 297 -17.21 -1.86 -8.66
CA ASP A 297 -17.60 -1.69 -7.25
C ASP A 297 -19.10 -1.90 -7.08
N SER A 298 -19.47 -3.03 -6.47
CA SER A 298 -20.83 -3.32 -6.01
C SER A 298 -20.98 -2.87 -4.56
N ILE A 299 -21.89 -1.94 -4.33
CA ILE A 299 -22.12 -1.35 -3.01
C ILE A 299 -23.40 -1.93 -2.39
N TRP A 300 -23.31 -2.50 -1.19
CA TRP A 300 -24.44 -3.13 -0.49
C TRP A 300 -24.64 -2.54 0.93
N PRO A 301 -25.85 -2.26 1.40
CA PRO A 301 -26.03 -1.69 2.75
C PRO A 301 -25.55 -2.63 3.87
N LEU A 302 -24.75 -2.12 4.81
CA LEU A 302 -24.22 -2.91 5.93
C LEU A 302 -25.33 -3.54 6.79
N TYR A 303 -26.45 -2.83 6.99
CA TYR A 303 -27.57 -3.35 7.77
C TYR A 303 -28.22 -4.60 7.15
N ASP A 304 -27.92 -4.89 5.89
CA ASP A 304 -28.43 -6.03 5.13
C ASP A 304 -27.30 -7.01 4.76
N LEU A 305 -26.22 -7.03 5.56
CA LEU A 305 -25.06 -7.92 5.39
C LEU A 305 -25.45 -9.40 5.35
N ASP A 306 -26.47 -9.79 6.10
CA ASP A 306 -26.94 -11.18 6.11
C ASP A 306 -27.59 -11.60 4.79
N SER A 307 -28.33 -10.70 4.13
CA SER A 307 -28.84 -10.98 2.78
C SER A 307 -27.71 -11.01 1.76
N PHE A 308 -26.71 -10.12 1.89
CA PHE A 308 -25.55 -10.08 1.01
C PHE A 308 -24.76 -11.39 1.02
N ARG A 309 -24.53 -11.98 2.19
CA ARG A 309 -23.68 -13.16 2.31
C ARG A 309 -24.37 -14.47 1.89
N GLU A 310 -25.69 -14.46 1.74
CA GLU A 310 -26.45 -15.55 1.12
C GLU A 310 -26.38 -15.48 -0.43
N LEU A 311 -25.86 -14.37 -0.98
CA LEU A 311 -25.62 -14.25 -2.41
C LEU A 311 -24.46 -15.17 -2.83
N GLN A 312 -24.54 -15.65 -4.07
CA GLN A 312 -23.45 -16.42 -4.68
C GLN A 312 -22.37 -15.48 -5.22
N THR A 313 -21.14 -15.98 -5.37
CA THR A 313 -19.96 -15.23 -5.88
C THR A 313 -20.17 -14.49 -7.21
N GLY A 314 -21.20 -14.84 -8.01
CA GLY A 314 -21.54 -14.16 -9.26
C GLY A 314 -22.57 -13.03 -9.14
N VAL A 315 -23.22 -12.87 -7.99
CA VAL A 315 -24.29 -11.87 -7.81
C VAL A 315 -23.79 -10.42 -7.87
N PRO A 316 -22.59 -10.04 -7.40
CA PRO A 316 -22.12 -8.66 -7.58
C PRO A 316 -22.09 -8.22 -9.04
N LEU A 317 -21.69 -9.12 -9.95
CA LEU A 317 -21.74 -8.87 -11.39
C LEU A 317 -23.18 -8.66 -11.87
N GLU A 318 -24.12 -9.47 -11.40
CA GLU A 318 -25.54 -9.31 -11.73
C GLU A 318 -26.10 -7.99 -11.20
N LEU A 319 -25.84 -7.65 -9.93
CA LEU A 319 -26.24 -6.38 -9.33
C LEU A 319 -25.71 -5.17 -10.09
N LEU A 320 -24.52 -5.27 -10.68
CA LEU A 320 -23.97 -4.20 -11.50
C LEU A 320 -24.60 -4.12 -12.88
N VAL A 321 -24.81 -5.27 -13.51
CA VAL A 321 -25.29 -5.34 -14.89
C VAL A 321 -26.79 -5.02 -14.98
N CYS A 322 -27.59 -5.43 -13.99
CA CYS A 322 -29.05 -5.36 -14.05
C CYS A 322 -29.72 -4.96 -12.72
N GLN A 323 -28.95 -4.70 -11.66
CA GLN A 323 -29.45 -4.26 -10.34
C GLN A 323 -30.31 -5.26 -9.57
N GLU A 324 -30.32 -6.54 -9.98
CA GLU A 324 -31.03 -7.59 -9.26
C GLU A 324 -30.28 -8.94 -9.33
N PRO A 325 -30.25 -9.72 -8.24
CA PRO A 325 -29.71 -11.08 -8.29
C PRO A 325 -30.49 -11.97 -9.26
N GLY A 326 -29.78 -12.80 -10.03
CA GLY A 326 -30.28 -13.80 -10.94
C GLY A 326 -30.63 -13.32 -12.35
N CYS A 327 -30.53 -12.02 -12.65
CA CYS A 327 -30.97 -11.49 -13.95
C CYS A 327 -30.19 -12.01 -15.15
N LEU A 328 -28.92 -12.38 -14.97
CA LEU A 328 -28.11 -12.90 -16.06
C LEU A 328 -28.59 -14.31 -16.47
N GLY A 329 -29.35 -14.98 -15.60
CA GLY A 329 -30.07 -16.21 -15.92
C GLY A 329 -31.48 -16.03 -16.47
N ASP A 330 -32.01 -14.79 -16.49
CA ASP A 330 -33.27 -14.46 -17.15
C ASP A 330 -32.96 -13.89 -18.54
N ALA A 331 -33.24 -14.66 -19.59
CA ALA A 331 -33.01 -14.24 -20.98
C ALA A 331 -33.75 -12.94 -21.35
N THR A 332 -34.80 -12.55 -20.62
CA THR A 332 -35.50 -11.27 -20.83
C THR A 332 -34.81 -10.07 -20.18
N LYS A 333 -33.87 -10.32 -19.26
CA LYS A 333 -33.12 -9.32 -18.49
C LYS A 333 -31.61 -9.40 -18.69
N ASN A 334 -31.15 -10.34 -19.51
CA ASN A 334 -29.77 -10.49 -19.94
C ASN A 334 -29.58 -9.91 -21.34
N PRO A 335 -29.40 -8.59 -21.51
CA PRO A 335 -29.26 -7.98 -22.83
C PRO A 335 -27.94 -8.35 -23.54
N TYR A 336 -27.07 -9.10 -22.85
CA TYR A 336 -25.74 -9.50 -23.33
C TYR A 336 -25.70 -10.95 -23.82
N ASP A 337 -26.86 -11.64 -23.83
CA ASP A 337 -27.00 -13.00 -24.37
C ASP A 337 -25.96 -13.98 -23.79
N TYR A 338 -25.74 -13.93 -22.48
CA TYR A 338 -24.87 -14.90 -21.81
C TYR A 338 -25.55 -16.26 -21.70
N ASP A 339 -25.27 -17.14 -22.67
CA ASP A 339 -25.53 -18.58 -22.61
C ASP A 339 -24.65 -19.25 -21.53
N GLY A 340 -24.90 -19.01 -20.25
CA GLY A 340 -24.01 -19.55 -19.21
C GLY A 340 -24.41 -19.34 -17.75
N PHE A 341 -25.07 -18.24 -17.42
CA PHE A 341 -25.58 -18.03 -16.06
C PHE A 341 -26.90 -18.78 -15.93
N GLY A 342 -26.89 -19.97 -15.33
CA GLY A 342 -28.14 -20.49 -14.75
C GLY A 342 -28.58 -19.55 -13.63
N PRO A 343 -29.87 -19.45 -13.28
CA PRO A 343 -30.30 -18.62 -12.16
C PRO A 343 -29.50 -19.02 -10.90
N LEU A 344 -28.67 -18.10 -10.40
CA LEU A 344 -27.86 -18.31 -9.18
C LEU A 344 -28.76 -18.61 -7.97
N ALA A 345 -30.04 -18.24 -8.04
CA ALA A 345 -31.08 -18.69 -7.14
C ALA A 345 -31.60 -20.10 -7.54
N GLY A 346 -31.06 -21.16 -6.94
CA GLY A 346 -31.79 -22.43 -6.80
C GLY A 346 -31.22 -23.69 -7.47
N ILE A 347 -29.95 -23.72 -7.88
CA ILE A 347 -29.32 -24.96 -8.39
C ILE A 347 -28.47 -25.61 -7.29
N ASP A 348 -28.91 -26.78 -6.83
CA ASP A 348 -28.20 -27.63 -5.86
C ASP A 348 -26.98 -28.30 -6.55
N GLY A 349 -25.83 -28.25 -5.89
CA GLY A 349 -24.50 -28.37 -6.50
C GLY A 349 -24.05 -29.78 -6.91
N SER A 350 -24.70 -30.43 -7.87
CA SER A 350 -24.17 -31.67 -8.46
C SER A 350 -24.15 -31.65 -9.99
N ASP A 351 -22.92 -31.68 -10.53
CA ASP A 351 -22.51 -32.11 -11.88
C ASP A 351 -22.97 -31.32 -13.11
N GLU A 352 -22.05 -30.52 -13.67
CA GLU A 352 -21.76 -30.43 -15.12
C GLU A 352 -20.46 -29.62 -15.33
N ARG A 353 -19.48 -30.20 -16.05
CA ARG A 353 -18.26 -29.48 -16.50
C ARG A 353 -18.59 -28.74 -17.80
N CYS A 354 -18.02 -27.54 -17.97
CA CYS A 354 -18.12 -26.80 -19.24
C CYS A 354 -17.35 -27.54 -20.35
N ASP A 355 -18.05 -28.30 -21.19
CA ASP A 355 -17.49 -28.94 -22.41
C ASP A 355 -17.60 -28.02 -23.65
N LYS A 356 -17.48 -26.69 -23.49
CA LYS A 356 -17.57 -25.75 -24.63
C LYS A 356 -16.19 -25.50 -25.29
N PRO A 357 -16.12 -25.28 -26.62
CA PRO A 357 -14.88 -25.02 -27.34
C PRO A 357 -14.16 -23.75 -26.87
N ALA A 358 -12.82 -23.71 -27.00
CA ALA A 358 -12.01 -22.52 -26.74
C ALA A 358 -12.52 -21.33 -27.57
N GLY A 359 -12.95 -20.26 -26.88
CA GLY A 359 -13.51 -19.05 -27.50
C GLY A 359 -14.87 -18.60 -26.93
N GLU A 360 -15.59 -19.47 -26.21
CA GLU A 360 -16.77 -19.07 -25.44
C GLU A 360 -16.40 -18.88 -23.96
N ALA A 361 -16.63 -17.68 -23.43
CA ALA A 361 -16.37 -17.35 -22.03
C ALA A 361 -17.27 -18.19 -21.11
N CYS A 362 -16.77 -19.32 -20.58
CA CYS A 362 -17.45 -20.08 -19.54
C CYS A 362 -17.08 -19.48 -18.17
N VAL A 363 -17.98 -18.70 -17.58
CA VAL A 363 -17.89 -18.34 -16.16
C VAL A 363 -18.37 -19.56 -15.37
N SER A 364 -17.50 -20.10 -14.51
CA SER A 364 -17.76 -21.33 -13.73
C SER A 364 -19.11 -21.27 -12.99
N ARG A 365 -19.98 -22.26 -13.23
CA ARG A 365 -21.34 -22.40 -12.66
C ARG A 365 -21.41 -22.73 -11.17
N ARG A 366 -20.28 -22.97 -10.48
CA ARG A 366 -20.29 -23.31 -9.03
C ARG A 366 -20.10 -22.06 -8.18
N GLY A 367 -21.14 -21.24 -8.12
CA GLY A 367 -21.21 -20.19 -7.11
C GLY A 367 -21.30 -20.83 -5.73
N VAL A 368 -20.26 -20.68 -4.90
CA VAL A 368 -20.34 -21.10 -3.50
C VAL A 368 -20.83 -19.90 -2.70
N PRO A 369 -21.94 -20.01 -1.96
CA PRO A 369 -22.46 -18.88 -1.19
C PRO A 369 -21.48 -18.47 -0.09
N TRP A 370 -21.46 -17.17 0.23
CA TRP A 370 -20.57 -16.54 1.22
C TRP A 370 -21.09 -16.66 2.65
N ARG A 371 -21.54 -17.85 3.04
CA ARG A 371 -22.38 -18.02 4.24
C ARG A 371 -21.72 -17.60 5.55
N ALA A 372 -20.39 -17.58 5.62
CA ALA A 372 -19.66 -17.08 6.78
C ALA A 372 -19.06 -15.69 6.49
N VAL A 373 -19.15 -14.78 7.46
CA VAL A 373 -18.46 -13.46 7.44
C VAL A 373 -17.64 -13.20 8.72
N ARG A 374 -16.41 -12.70 8.59
CA ARG A 374 -15.62 -12.14 9.70
C ARG A 374 -15.43 -10.67 9.47
N ALA A 375 -15.51 -9.90 10.55
CA ALA A 375 -15.23 -8.47 10.52
C ALA A 375 -13.93 -8.18 11.25
N TYR A 376 -13.06 -7.43 10.58
CA TYR A 376 -11.81 -6.95 11.11
C TYR A 376 -11.82 -5.43 11.06
N VAL A 377 -11.36 -4.83 12.16
CA VAL A 377 -11.19 -3.38 12.26
C VAL A 377 -9.73 -3.10 12.49
N GLU A 378 -9.17 -2.16 11.76
CA GLU A 378 -7.82 -1.66 11.96
C GLU A 378 -7.65 -1.19 13.41
N LYS A 379 -6.62 -1.61 14.15
CA LYS A 379 -6.44 -1.28 15.57
C LYS A 379 -6.25 0.24 15.79
N PRO A 380 -6.84 0.82 16.85
CA PRO A 380 -6.67 2.24 17.14
C PRO A 380 -5.22 2.49 17.61
N GLY A 381 -4.49 3.36 16.91
CA GLY A 381 -3.09 3.69 17.22
C GLY A 381 -2.05 2.69 16.71
N GLY A 382 -2.47 1.62 16.01
CA GLY A 382 -1.55 0.58 15.53
C GLY A 382 -0.98 -0.32 16.63
N LEU A 383 0.27 -0.76 16.45
CA LEU A 383 1.06 -1.51 17.42
C LEU A 383 1.11 -0.82 18.80
N PRO A 384 1.57 -1.50 19.90
CA PRO A 384 1.71 -0.87 21.20
C PRO A 384 2.28 0.54 21.06
N ALA A 385 1.63 1.53 21.67
CA ALA A 385 1.96 2.94 21.46
C ALA A 385 3.46 3.19 21.60
N SER A 386 4.17 2.48 22.49
CA SER A 386 5.64 2.51 22.61
C SER A 386 6.48 2.23 21.34
N LEU A 387 5.90 1.62 20.30
CA LEU A 387 6.57 1.33 19.01
C LEU A 387 6.34 2.43 17.96
N CYS A 388 5.27 3.22 18.13
CA CYS A 388 4.88 4.32 17.24
C CYS A 388 4.99 5.69 17.93
N GLU A 389 5.11 5.70 19.25
CA GLU A 389 5.56 6.80 20.08
C GLU A 389 7.07 6.83 19.91
N SER A 390 7.53 7.57 18.90
CA SER A 390 8.83 8.25 18.92
C SER A 390 8.91 9.30 20.05
N GLY A 391 8.37 8.98 21.23
CA GLY A 391 8.58 9.71 22.47
C GLY A 391 9.93 9.41 23.11
N GLN A 392 10.90 8.90 22.34
CA GLN A 392 12.30 9.12 22.70
C GLN A 392 12.57 10.62 22.49
N PRO A 393 13.24 11.31 23.42
CA PRO A 393 13.70 12.67 23.18
C PRO A 393 14.47 12.69 21.86
N LEU A 394 13.95 13.46 20.89
CA LEU A 394 14.42 13.46 19.51
C LEU A 394 15.89 13.88 19.43
N ALA A 395 16.32 14.67 20.41
CA ALA A 395 17.72 14.83 20.71
C ALA A 395 17.94 15.11 22.20
N THR A 396 19.01 14.52 22.73
CA THR A 396 19.45 14.64 24.11
C THR A 396 20.87 15.16 24.07
N PHE A 397 21.08 16.39 24.51
CA PHE A 397 22.37 17.06 24.40
C PHE A 397 23.00 17.17 25.78
N PRO A 398 24.06 16.40 26.08
CA PRO A 398 24.89 16.72 27.21
C PRO A 398 25.65 18.01 26.90
N ASP A 399 25.80 18.88 27.89
CA ASP A 399 26.67 20.03 27.74
C ASP A 399 28.15 19.61 27.63
N PRO A 400 29.07 20.52 27.27
CA PRO A 400 30.50 20.22 27.15
C PRO A 400 31.14 19.66 28.42
N SER A 401 30.66 20.02 29.61
CA SER A 401 31.11 19.44 30.88
C SER A 401 30.44 18.10 31.19
N GLY A 402 29.31 17.80 30.55
CA GLY A 402 28.50 16.60 30.77
C GLY A 402 27.68 16.64 32.05
N ASP A 403 27.58 17.80 32.70
CA ASP A 403 26.88 17.99 33.97
C ASP A 403 25.37 18.16 33.77
N TRP A 404 24.93 18.57 32.59
CA TRP A 404 23.51 18.73 32.29
C TRP A 404 23.11 18.25 30.91
N THR A 405 21.81 18.11 30.73
CA THR A 405 21.21 17.52 29.53
C THR A 405 19.95 18.25 29.12
N PHE A 406 19.86 18.62 27.85
CA PHE A 406 18.68 19.22 27.23
C PHE A 406 17.96 18.21 26.33
N SER A 407 16.62 18.22 26.33
CA SER A 407 15.80 17.30 25.56
C SER A 407 14.57 17.96 24.97
N THR A 408 14.32 17.68 23.69
CA THR A 408 13.09 18.08 22.97
C THR A 408 12.24 16.86 22.66
N LYS A 409 10.93 17.02 22.78
CA LYS A 409 9.94 16.00 22.43
C LYS A 409 8.85 16.62 21.58
N PHE A 410 8.64 16.05 20.40
CA PHE A 410 7.64 16.53 19.44
C PHE A 410 6.34 15.74 19.60
N GLN A 411 5.23 16.34 19.15
CA GLN A 411 3.96 15.61 19.03
C GLN A 411 4.10 14.41 18.09
N ALA A 412 3.33 13.35 18.34
CA ALA A 412 3.33 12.14 17.51
C ALA A 412 3.10 12.49 16.02
N GLY A 413 3.85 11.83 15.13
CA GLY A 413 3.80 12.05 13.69
C GLY A 413 4.67 13.20 13.16
N VAL A 414 5.50 13.83 14.00
CA VAL A 414 6.51 14.81 13.56
C VAL A 414 7.90 14.19 13.63
N SER A 415 8.56 14.06 12.49
CA SER A 415 9.95 13.62 12.38
C SER A 415 10.88 14.83 12.38
N ALA A 416 11.97 14.78 13.15
CA ALA A 416 12.99 15.83 13.18
C ALA A 416 14.40 15.24 13.22
N ILE A 417 15.38 15.99 12.74
CA ILE A 417 16.82 15.75 12.84
C ILE A 417 17.37 16.89 13.68
N ALA A 418 18.30 16.62 14.59
CA ALA A 418 19.00 17.69 15.30
C ALA A 418 20.51 17.58 15.12
N GLU A 419 21.13 18.69 14.79
CA GLU A 419 22.57 18.82 14.62
C GLU A 419 23.14 19.82 15.64
N VAL A 420 24.30 19.52 16.20
CA VAL A 420 24.97 20.39 17.18
C VAL A 420 26.09 21.12 16.48
N HIS A 421 26.09 22.44 16.60
CA HIS A 421 27.13 23.31 16.07
C HIS A 421 27.88 24.00 17.21
N ASP A 422 29.20 23.98 17.11
CA ASP A 422 30.10 24.66 18.05
C ASP A 422 30.69 25.90 17.37
N ASP A 423 30.15 27.09 17.65
CA ASP A 423 30.71 28.35 17.14
C ASP A 423 31.69 28.96 18.15
N THR A 424 32.90 28.43 18.12
CA THR A 424 34.03 28.95 18.90
C THR A 424 34.54 30.33 18.44
N SER A 425 33.98 30.91 17.37
CA SER A 425 34.57 32.08 16.69
C SER A 425 33.87 33.42 16.99
N ALA A 426 32.59 33.43 17.38
CA ALA A 426 31.83 34.66 17.56
C ALA A 426 31.43 34.96 19.03
N TYR A 427 31.02 33.95 19.83
CA TYR A 427 30.45 34.18 21.16
C TYR A 427 30.77 33.13 22.25
N ASN A 428 31.54 32.07 21.95
CA ASN A 428 31.64 30.84 22.78
C ASN A 428 30.27 30.14 22.96
N ASP A 429 29.42 30.20 21.94
CA ASP A 429 28.08 29.65 22.00
C ASP A 429 28.04 28.31 21.26
N GLN A 430 27.51 27.30 21.94
CA GLN A 430 27.02 26.09 21.29
C GLN A 430 25.56 26.30 20.94
N TRP A 431 25.19 25.97 19.70
CA TRP A 431 23.80 26.00 19.28
C TRP A 431 23.40 24.66 18.66
N VAL A 432 22.12 24.33 18.79
CA VAL A 432 21.53 23.10 18.27
C VAL A 432 20.58 23.48 17.16
N GLU A 433 20.86 23.04 15.95
CA GLU A 433 19.96 23.07 14.81
C GLU A 433 18.92 21.95 14.94
N ILE A 434 17.62 22.23 14.73
CA ILE A 434 16.61 21.18 14.58
C ILE A 434 15.87 21.36 13.24
N THR A 435 15.89 20.31 12.43
CA THR A 435 15.32 20.25 11.08
C THR A 435 14.13 19.28 11.05
N LEU A 436 12.94 19.74 10.66
CA LEU A 436 11.76 18.87 10.57
C LEU A 436 11.73 18.15 9.22
N ALA A 437 11.72 16.82 9.24
CA ALA A 437 11.67 16.01 8.01
C ALA A 437 10.26 16.04 7.39
N GLY A 438 10.20 16.17 6.06
CA GLY A 438 8.94 16.14 5.30
C GLY A 438 8.13 17.45 5.29
N TYR A 439 8.64 18.53 5.89
CA TYR A 439 8.01 19.85 5.79
C TYR A 439 8.50 20.63 4.56
N PRO A 440 7.65 21.46 3.90
CA PRO A 440 8.06 22.25 2.73
C PRO A 440 9.22 23.19 3.04
N THR A 441 10.07 23.53 2.07
CA THR A 441 11.14 24.54 2.28
C THR A 441 10.60 25.95 2.56
N GLU A 442 9.32 26.24 2.26
CA GLU A 442 8.68 27.52 2.48
C GLU A 442 7.85 27.54 3.79
N PRO A 443 8.27 28.30 4.82
CA PRO A 443 7.63 28.35 6.16
C PRO A 443 6.14 28.72 6.17
N SER A 444 5.66 29.46 5.16
CA SER A 444 4.27 29.93 5.07
C SER A 444 3.25 28.81 4.82
N HIS A 445 3.70 27.59 4.50
CA HIS A 445 2.85 26.44 4.22
C HIS A 445 2.77 25.42 5.36
N TRP A 446 3.38 25.73 6.50
CA TRP A 446 3.48 24.81 7.62
C TRP A 446 2.33 25.03 8.62
N TYR A 447 1.95 23.96 9.31
CA TYR A 447 1.08 24.05 10.48
C TYR A 447 1.91 24.25 11.76
N PRO A 448 1.36 24.91 12.79
CA PRO A 448 2.03 25.04 14.09
C PRO A 448 2.38 23.66 14.69
N VAL A 449 3.58 23.55 15.24
CA VAL A 449 4.11 22.31 15.84
C VAL A 449 4.21 22.46 17.35
N LYS A 450 3.72 21.47 18.10
CA LYS A 450 3.89 21.41 19.55
C LYS A 450 5.18 20.70 19.91
N VAL A 451 5.97 21.34 20.77
CA VAL A 451 7.25 20.82 21.26
C VAL A 451 7.30 20.96 22.78
N GLU A 452 7.56 19.87 23.47
CA GLU A 452 7.92 19.86 24.88
C GLU A 452 9.43 20.03 25.00
N ILE A 453 9.85 21.04 25.75
CA ILE A 453 11.24 21.38 25.98
C ILE A 453 11.58 21.13 27.45
N SER A 454 12.58 20.31 27.71
CA SER A 454 13.03 19.96 29.06
C SER A 454 14.55 20.08 29.21
N ALA A 455 14.99 20.39 30.42
CA ALA A 455 16.40 20.44 30.79
C ALA A 455 16.58 19.78 32.16
N SER A 456 17.66 19.03 32.34
CA SER A 456 17.98 18.28 33.56
C SER A 456 19.47 18.38 33.88
N GLY A 457 19.88 18.16 35.13
CA GLY A 457 21.30 18.24 35.56
C GLY A 457 21.84 19.65 35.78
N ILE A 458 21.18 20.70 35.27
CA ILE A 458 21.45 22.09 35.66
C ILE A 458 20.97 22.30 37.10
N GLY A 459 21.56 23.26 37.83
CA GLY A 459 20.98 23.81 39.05
C GLY A 459 19.55 24.34 38.86
N LYS A 460 19.04 25.17 39.77
CA LYS A 460 17.68 25.71 39.65
C LYS A 460 17.57 26.60 38.40
N ILE A 461 16.99 26.07 37.33
CA ILE A 461 16.59 26.85 36.15
C ILE A 461 15.32 27.61 36.54
N ASP A 462 15.38 28.95 36.50
CA ASP A 462 14.21 29.76 36.84
C ASP A 462 13.21 29.85 35.69
N TYR A 463 13.71 30.02 34.46
CA TYR A 463 12.91 30.00 33.24
C TYR A 463 13.78 29.78 32.01
N LEU A 464 13.14 29.33 30.94
CA LEU A 464 13.65 29.27 29.59
C LEU A 464 13.03 30.42 28.80
N ARG A 465 13.81 31.11 27.97
CA ARG A 465 13.31 32.19 27.10
C ARG A 465 13.44 31.81 25.65
N LEU A 466 12.31 31.67 24.97
CA LEU A 466 12.26 31.39 23.54
C LEU A 466 11.95 32.67 22.77
N TYR A 467 12.93 33.16 22.03
CA TYR A 467 12.75 34.25 21.06
C TYR A 467 12.24 33.68 19.74
N SER A 468 11.47 34.49 19.02
CA SER A 468 11.01 34.17 17.67
C SER A 468 11.18 35.35 16.72
N ALA A 469 11.55 35.09 15.47
CA ALA A 469 11.60 36.10 14.42
C ALA A 469 11.16 35.53 13.08
N SER A 470 10.55 36.36 12.22
CA SER A 470 10.15 35.95 10.88
C SER A 470 11.31 35.89 9.86
N ASN A 471 12.55 36.08 10.30
CA ASN A 471 13.76 36.01 9.48
C ASN A 471 14.90 35.35 10.27
N ASN A 472 15.94 34.86 9.59
CA ASN A 472 17.04 34.10 10.19
C ASN A 472 18.06 34.97 10.97
N TRP A 473 17.71 36.20 11.32
CA TRP A 473 18.60 37.09 12.06
C TRP A 473 18.40 36.89 13.56
N ASP A 474 19.50 36.76 14.30
CA ASP A 474 19.48 36.69 15.75
C ASP A 474 18.61 37.82 16.36
N PRO A 475 17.45 37.47 16.96
CA PRO A 475 16.48 38.42 17.48
C PRO A 475 16.95 39.11 18.75
N ALA A 476 17.91 38.51 19.49
CA ALA A 476 18.47 39.13 20.69
C ALA A 476 19.09 40.49 20.38
N SER A 477 19.52 40.70 19.13
CA SER A 477 20.07 41.97 18.68
C SER A 477 19.02 43.08 18.47
N ARG A 478 17.73 42.77 18.15
CA ARG A 478 16.77 43.79 17.65
C ARG A 478 15.26 43.57 17.85
N ASN A 479 14.75 42.44 18.35
CA ASN A 479 13.29 42.14 18.33
C ASN A 479 12.72 41.65 19.69
N PRO A 480 11.61 42.23 20.22
CA PRO A 480 11.13 41.92 21.58
C PRO A 480 10.18 40.73 21.70
N ASN A 481 9.94 39.93 20.66
CA ASN A 481 9.01 38.81 20.75
C ASN A 481 9.69 37.58 21.37
N TYR A 482 9.53 37.45 22.69
CA TYR A 482 9.96 36.28 23.44
C TYR A 482 8.85 35.73 24.32
N GLN A 483 8.96 34.44 24.64
CA GLN A 483 8.12 33.75 25.61
C GLN A 483 9.00 33.13 26.71
N ASP A 484 8.70 33.47 27.96
CA ASP A 484 9.30 32.83 29.13
C ASP A 484 8.43 31.65 29.58
N PHE A 485 9.05 30.50 29.87
CA PHE A 485 8.36 29.30 30.34
C PHE A 485 9.24 28.45 31.26
N ALA A 486 8.63 27.62 32.09
CA ALA A 486 9.37 26.70 32.95
C ALA A 486 9.86 25.47 32.16
N PRO A 487 10.99 24.85 32.53
CA PRO A 487 11.39 23.56 31.96
C PRO A 487 10.28 22.50 32.06
N GLY A 488 10.11 21.69 31.01
CA GLY A 488 9.04 20.69 30.90
C GLY A 488 7.68 21.28 30.49
N THR A 489 7.62 22.55 30.08
CA THR A 489 6.40 23.16 29.54
C THR A 489 6.31 22.89 28.03
N GLU A 490 5.14 22.47 27.56
CA GLU A 490 4.82 22.40 26.13
C GLU A 490 4.72 23.82 25.54
N VAL A 491 5.49 24.09 24.49
CA VAL A 491 5.44 25.34 23.71
C VAL A 491 4.92 25.05 22.30
N THR A 492 4.14 25.98 21.75
CA THR A 492 3.67 25.90 20.37
C THR A 492 4.54 26.79 19.50
N LEU A 493 5.14 26.20 18.47
CA LEU A 493 6.04 26.86 17.53
C LEU A 493 5.25 27.15 16.25
N ASP A 494 5.06 28.43 15.95
CA ASP A 494 4.62 28.92 14.65
C ASP A 494 5.73 28.72 13.63
N ALA A 495 5.44 27.91 12.63
CA ALA A 495 6.42 27.52 11.64
C ALA A 495 6.88 28.66 10.72
N SER A 496 6.20 29.81 10.69
CA SER A 496 6.64 31.00 9.96
C SER A 496 7.81 31.76 10.62
N HIS A 497 8.27 31.29 11.79
CA HIS A 497 9.34 31.93 12.56
C HIS A 497 10.56 31.02 12.74
N TYR A 498 11.72 31.66 12.87
CA TYR A 498 12.94 31.12 13.45
C TYR A 498 12.87 31.30 14.96
N TYR A 499 13.48 30.38 15.70
CA TYR A 499 13.45 30.42 17.16
C TYR A 499 14.83 30.27 17.78
N TRP A 500 15.05 31.01 18.86
CA TRP A 500 16.27 30.97 19.66
C TRP A 500 15.90 30.77 21.12
N LEU A 501 16.42 29.73 21.74
CA LEU A 501 16.22 29.47 23.16
C LEU A 501 17.43 29.90 23.95
N TYR A 502 17.19 30.74 24.95
CA TYR A 502 18.19 31.14 25.93
C TYR A 502 17.88 30.48 27.26
N LEU A 503 18.90 29.88 27.85
CA LEU A 503 18.84 29.30 29.18
C LEU A 503 19.32 30.34 30.20
N TYR A 504 18.43 30.79 31.09
CA TYR A 504 18.80 31.68 32.18
C TYR A 504 18.93 30.89 33.48
N ILE A 505 20.18 30.78 33.96
CA ILE A 505 20.52 30.15 35.24
C ILE A 505 20.76 31.28 36.24
N ASP A 506 20.05 31.27 37.37
CA ASP A 506 20.24 32.24 38.46
C ASP A 506 21.46 31.82 39.31
N ASP A 507 22.64 32.00 38.74
CA ASP A 507 23.92 31.96 39.46
C ASP A 507 24.51 33.39 39.53
N PRO A 508 24.64 33.99 40.73
CA PRO A 508 25.14 35.35 40.89
C PRO A 508 26.63 35.52 40.51
N GLU A 509 27.38 34.44 40.29
CA GLU A 509 28.79 34.50 39.88
C GLU A 509 29.02 34.15 38.41
N VAL A 510 28.03 33.58 37.71
CA VAL A 510 28.22 33.06 36.34
C VAL A 510 26.98 33.29 35.47
N HIS A 511 27.05 34.28 34.58
CA HIS A 511 26.11 34.41 33.47
C HIS A 511 26.66 33.60 32.29
N TYR A 512 26.11 32.41 32.06
CA TYR A 512 26.23 31.76 30.76
C TYR A 512 24.99 32.12 29.95
N ASP A 513 25.19 32.83 28.84
CA ASP A 513 24.18 32.97 27.81
C ASP A 513 24.39 31.79 26.84
N TYR A 514 23.66 30.70 27.04
CA TYR A 514 23.63 29.64 26.03
C TYR A 514 22.57 29.99 24.99
N THR A 515 23.00 30.26 23.76
CA THR A 515 22.11 30.54 22.63
C THR A 515 21.87 29.26 21.83
N MET A 516 20.65 28.72 21.84
CA MET A 516 20.28 27.58 21.01
C MET A 516 19.37 28.00 19.86
N GLN A 517 19.82 27.86 18.61
CA GLN A 517 19.01 28.20 17.42
C GLN A 517 18.18 27.00 16.97
N ILE A 518 16.93 26.91 17.42
CA ILE A 518 16.06 25.74 17.24
C ILE A 518 15.71 25.46 15.77
N PHE A 519 15.78 26.44 14.86
CA PHE A 519 15.43 26.23 13.45
C PHE A 519 16.45 26.83 12.49
N HIS A 520 16.87 26.02 11.53
CA HIS A 520 17.56 26.46 10.32
C HIS A 520 16.94 25.75 9.13
N LEU A 521 16.80 26.48 8.03
CA LEU A 521 16.30 25.95 6.79
C LEU A 521 17.45 25.17 6.14
N ALA A 522 17.27 23.87 5.94
CA ALA A 522 17.95 23.19 4.85
C ALA A 522 17.36 23.73 3.54
N GLY A 523 17.88 24.86 3.06
CA GLY A 523 17.93 25.11 1.63
C GLY A 523 19.07 24.27 1.09
N ASP A 524 18.79 23.49 0.05
CA ASP A 524 19.75 22.60 -0.63
C ASP A 524 21.21 23.09 -0.54
N THR A 525 22.06 22.28 0.09
CA THR A 525 23.49 22.19 -0.24
C THR A 525 23.81 20.78 -0.69
#